data_AF-A0A925BM04-F1
#
_entry.id   AF-A0A925BM04-F1
#
_cell.length_a   1.000
_cell.length_b   1.000
_cell.length_c   1.000
_cell.angle_alpha   90.00
_cell.angle_beta   90.00
_cell.angle_gamma   90.00
#
_symmetry.space_group_name_H-M   'P 1'
#
loop_
_entity.id
_entity.type
_entity.pdbx_description
1 polymer ?
#
loop_
_entity_poly.entity_id
_entity_poly.type
_entity_poly.pdbx_seq_one_letter_code
_entity_poly.pdbx_strand_id
1 'polypeptide(L)'
;MFRCFGCCCLAVAIANVSVAADAPIPEVVEFNRDVRPILSETCYACHGPDANKREAELRLDTEAGLFGANSKTKPVVAGTPGESELIKRVTSSDSEQLMPPVDSGKKLSPRDIAVLKKWVEQGAKWQGHWAYLKPVRAAVPKGNEAGFTRNDIDRFLLAKLHAAGLKPSREADRITLIRRLSFDLTGLPPTPEQVDQFVNDASPDAYEKLVARLLESPHFGERMAVHWLDLVRFADTAGYHSDNPRDIVPYRDYVIRAFNDNLPFNKFTVEQLAGDLLPSPSVSQKVASGYNRLLQTTEEGGAQAKEYIAKYAADRVR
;
A
#
# COMPACT_ATOMS: atom_id res chain seq x y z
N MET A 1 -29.21 33.31 -41.57
CA MET A 1 -29.18 31.83 -41.72
C MET A 1 -28.05 31.29 -40.84
N PHE A 2 -28.27 31.24 -39.53
CA PHE A 2 -27.30 30.74 -38.54
C PHE A 2 -27.75 29.33 -38.13
N ARG A 3 -26.94 28.32 -38.43
CA ARG A 3 -27.18 26.93 -38.04
C ARG A 3 -26.54 26.68 -36.67
N CYS A 4 -27.38 26.32 -35.71
CA CYS A 4 -27.02 25.86 -34.38
C CYS A 4 -26.33 24.48 -34.49
N PHE A 5 -25.08 24.36 -34.04
CA PHE A 5 -24.43 23.07 -33.84
C PHE A 5 -24.79 22.56 -32.44
N GLY A 6 -25.58 21.50 -32.38
CA GLY A 6 -25.92 20.80 -31.15
C GLY A 6 -24.71 20.06 -30.59
N CYS A 7 -24.34 20.39 -29.36
CA CYS A 7 -23.33 19.70 -28.59
C CYS A 7 -23.87 18.32 -28.16
N CYS A 8 -23.40 17.26 -28.81
CA CYS A 8 -23.66 15.88 -28.39
C CYS A 8 -22.70 15.52 -27.25
N CYS A 9 -23.10 15.75 -26.01
CA CYS A 9 -22.40 15.23 -24.84
C CYS A 9 -22.53 13.70 -24.83
N LEU A 10 -21.49 13.01 -25.28
CA LEU A 10 -21.36 11.56 -25.14
C LEU A 10 -21.04 11.27 -23.65
N ALA A 11 -22.06 10.92 -22.88
CA ALA A 11 -21.87 10.46 -21.51
C ALA A 11 -21.11 9.11 -21.54
N VAL A 12 -19.81 9.15 -21.23
CA VAL A 12 -19.03 7.95 -20.95
C VAL A 12 -19.50 7.43 -19.59
N ALA A 13 -20.39 6.44 -19.62
CA ALA A 13 -20.72 5.66 -18.45
C ALA A 13 -19.46 4.87 -18.04
N ILE A 14 -18.75 5.36 -17.02
CA ILE A 14 -17.73 4.58 -16.33
C ILE A 14 -18.48 3.49 -15.56
N ALA A 15 -18.66 2.33 -16.18
CA ALA A 15 -19.07 1.15 -15.48
C ALA A 15 -17.97 0.82 -14.46
N ASN A 16 -18.25 1.03 -13.18
CA ASN A 16 -17.46 0.47 -12.09
C ASN A 16 -17.56 -1.05 -12.20
N VAL A 17 -16.61 -1.66 -12.90
CA VAL A 17 -16.46 -3.11 -12.92
C VAL A 17 -16.02 -3.50 -11.52
N SER A 18 -16.97 -3.96 -10.70
CA SER A 18 -16.67 -4.62 -9.44
C SER A 18 -16.08 -5.99 -9.73
N VAL A 19 -14.78 -6.03 -10.03
CA VAL A 19 -14.02 -7.26 -10.36
C VAL A 19 -13.95 -8.24 -9.17
N ALA A 20 -14.33 -7.81 -7.96
CA ALA A 20 -14.16 -8.62 -6.75
C ALA A 20 -15.14 -9.79 -6.61
N ALA A 21 -16.38 -9.67 -7.14
CA ALA A 21 -17.42 -10.68 -6.91
C ALA A 21 -17.21 -11.97 -7.75
N ASP A 22 -16.62 -11.85 -8.94
CA ASP A 22 -16.43 -12.96 -9.90
C ASP A 22 -15.00 -13.53 -9.91
N ALA A 23 -14.12 -13.07 -9.02
CA ALA A 23 -12.77 -13.61 -8.94
C ALA A 23 -12.80 -15.09 -8.49
N PRO A 24 -12.06 -16.00 -9.15
CA PRO A 24 -12.05 -17.41 -8.76
C PRO A 24 -11.59 -17.59 -7.31
N ILE A 25 -12.14 -18.59 -6.63
CA ILE A 25 -11.70 -18.98 -5.28
C ILE A 25 -10.27 -19.53 -5.40
N PRO A 26 -9.29 -18.98 -4.67
CA PRO A 26 -7.91 -19.43 -4.79
C PRO A 26 -7.77 -20.90 -4.39
N GLU A 27 -6.83 -21.62 -5.01
CA GLU A 27 -6.55 -23.02 -4.68
C GLU A 27 -6.16 -23.18 -3.20
N VAL A 28 -5.23 -22.33 -2.73
CA VAL A 28 -4.82 -22.21 -1.33
C VAL A 28 -5.33 -20.89 -0.77
N VAL A 29 -6.13 -20.97 0.29
CA VAL A 29 -6.72 -19.81 0.96
C VAL A 29 -5.76 -19.31 2.05
N GLU A 30 -5.40 -18.04 1.98
CA GLU A 30 -4.52 -17.39 2.96
C GLU A 30 -5.34 -16.48 3.87
N PHE A 31 -5.14 -16.61 5.19
CA PHE A 31 -5.95 -15.87 6.16
C PHE A 31 -5.87 -14.35 5.96
N ASN A 32 -4.68 -13.77 5.82
CA ASN A 32 -4.54 -12.32 5.68
C ASN A 32 -5.07 -11.77 4.35
N ARG A 33 -4.92 -12.54 3.26
CA ARG A 33 -5.30 -12.11 1.91
C ARG A 33 -6.78 -12.30 1.63
N ASP A 34 -7.33 -13.45 2.02
CA ASP A 34 -8.64 -13.89 1.57
C ASP A 34 -9.69 -13.88 2.69
N VAL A 35 -9.33 -14.18 3.95
CA VAL A 35 -10.29 -14.37 5.05
C VAL A 35 -10.46 -13.13 5.90
N ARG A 36 -9.35 -12.52 6.35
CA ARG A 36 -9.36 -11.36 7.23
C ARG A 36 -10.14 -10.18 6.63
N PRO A 37 -10.04 -9.86 5.32
CA PRO A 37 -10.87 -8.80 4.75
C PRO A 37 -12.37 -9.08 4.88
N ILE A 38 -12.80 -10.34 4.67
CA ILE A 38 -14.20 -10.75 4.86
C ILE A 38 -14.62 -10.52 6.32
N LEU A 39 -13.85 -11.02 7.28
CA LEU A 39 -14.16 -10.88 8.71
C LEU A 39 -14.13 -9.41 9.17
N SER A 40 -13.18 -8.62 8.67
CA SER A 40 -13.07 -7.20 8.99
C SER A 40 -14.26 -6.39 8.48
N GLU A 41 -14.73 -6.70 7.27
CA GLU A 41 -15.83 -5.97 6.64
C GLU A 41 -17.20 -6.38 7.21
N THR A 42 -17.34 -7.65 7.60
CA THR A 42 -18.66 -8.23 7.93
C THR A 42 -18.85 -8.63 9.39
N CYS A 43 -17.78 -8.82 10.17
CA CYS A 43 -17.87 -9.40 11.51
C CYS A 43 -17.31 -8.52 12.64
N TYR A 44 -16.21 -7.78 12.41
CA TYR A 44 -15.49 -7.11 13.50
C TYR A 44 -16.24 -5.95 14.17
N ALA A 45 -17.29 -5.43 13.55
CA ALA A 45 -18.14 -4.40 14.16
C ALA A 45 -18.79 -4.91 15.46
N CYS A 46 -19.28 -6.16 15.47
CA CYS A 46 -19.94 -6.78 16.63
C CYS A 46 -19.07 -7.84 17.32
N HIS A 47 -18.06 -8.41 16.65
CA HIS A 47 -17.21 -9.48 17.18
C HIS A 47 -15.70 -9.16 17.12
N GLY A 48 -15.36 -7.88 17.26
CA GLY A 48 -13.99 -7.38 17.17
C GLY A 48 -13.46 -6.74 18.46
N PRO A 49 -12.51 -5.80 18.34
CA PRO A 49 -11.77 -5.29 19.50
C PRO A 49 -12.59 -4.38 20.43
N ASP A 50 -13.63 -3.71 19.94
CA ASP A 50 -14.47 -2.80 20.74
C ASP A 50 -15.34 -3.60 21.74
N ALA A 51 -14.99 -3.53 23.02
CA ALA A 51 -15.71 -4.25 24.08
C ALA A 51 -17.14 -3.73 24.30
N ASN A 52 -17.42 -2.45 23.98
CA ASN A 52 -18.74 -1.87 24.24
C ASN A 52 -19.79 -2.28 23.22
N LYS A 53 -19.36 -2.75 22.03
CA LYS A 53 -20.21 -3.25 20.95
C LYS A 53 -20.15 -4.76 20.80
N ARG A 54 -19.38 -5.43 21.66
CA ARG A 54 -19.07 -6.84 21.48
C ARG A 54 -20.26 -7.70 21.86
N GLU A 55 -20.74 -8.47 20.90
CA GLU A 55 -21.78 -9.46 21.11
C GLU A 55 -21.18 -10.81 21.50
N ALA A 56 -21.86 -11.50 22.42
CA ALA A 56 -21.50 -12.82 22.93
C ALA A 56 -20.06 -12.96 23.47
N GLU A 57 -19.42 -11.83 23.83
CA GLU A 57 -17.98 -11.76 24.17
C GLU A 57 -17.06 -12.39 23.11
N LEU A 58 -17.53 -12.52 21.87
CA LEU A 58 -16.83 -13.22 20.80
C LEU A 58 -15.78 -12.33 20.13
N ARG A 59 -14.56 -12.86 19.98
CA ARG A 59 -13.39 -12.17 19.41
C ARG A 59 -12.89 -12.85 18.14
N LEU A 60 -13.52 -12.56 17.00
CA LEU A 60 -13.08 -13.08 15.70
C LEU A 60 -11.79 -12.39 15.18
N ASP A 61 -11.42 -11.26 15.77
CA ASP A 61 -10.21 -10.50 15.46
C ASP A 61 -8.94 -11.06 16.12
N THR A 62 -9.05 -12.09 16.95
CA THR A 62 -7.91 -12.72 17.64
C THR A 62 -7.85 -14.22 17.37
N GLU A 63 -6.64 -14.78 17.33
CA GLU A 63 -6.45 -16.23 17.13
C GLU A 63 -7.15 -17.05 18.24
N ALA A 64 -6.94 -16.64 19.50
CA ALA A 64 -7.52 -17.29 20.66
C ALA A 64 -9.05 -17.29 20.61
N GLY A 65 -9.67 -16.15 20.28
CA GLY A 65 -11.12 -16.05 20.18
C GLY A 65 -11.69 -16.83 18.99
N LEU A 66 -11.03 -16.79 17.83
CA LEU A 66 -11.47 -17.48 16.61
C LEU A 66 -11.52 -19.01 16.79
N PHE A 67 -10.55 -19.59 17.53
CA PHE A 67 -10.52 -21.02 17.83
C PHE A 67 -11.17 -21.39 19.17
N GLY A 68 -11.80 -20.43 19.83
CA GLY A 68 -12.58 -20.67 21.04
C GLY A 68 -11.75 -21.07 22.26
N ALA A 69 -10.51 -20.58 22.38
CA ALA A 69 -9.78 -20.66 23.64
C ALA A 69 -10.63 -19.95 24.70
N ASN A 70 -11.29 -20.74 25.56
CA ASN A 70 -12.23 -20.34 26.63
C ASN A 70 -13.73 -20.23 26.28
N SER A 71 -14.20 -20.79 25.15
CA SER A 71 -15.62 -20.87 24.83
C SER A 71 -16.15 -22.32 24.82
N LYS A 72 -17.42 -22.51 25.21
CA LYS A 72 -18.14 -23.79 25.05
C LYS A 72 -18.43 -24.10 23.57
N THR A 73 -18.48 -23.07 22.73
CA THR A 73 -18.68 -23.16 21.28
C THR A 73 -17.43 -22.67 20.56
N LYS A 74 -16.89 -23.49 19.66
CA LYS A 74 -15.73 -23.12 18.84
C LYS A 74 -16.25 -22.39 17.58
N PRO A 75 -15.91 -21.12 17.36
CA PRO A 75 -16.32 -20.42 16.14
C PRO A 75 -15.78 -21.12 14.89
N VAL A 76 -14.51 -21.55 14.95
CA VAL A 76 -13.87 -22.31 13.88
C VAL A 76 -13.25 -23.59 14.44
N VAL A 77 -13.57 -24.71 13.78
CA VAL A 77 -12.96 -26.03 14.01
C VAL A 77 -12.15 -26.38 12.76
N ALA A 78 -10.83 -26.32 12.88
CA ALA A 78 -9.91 -26.59 11.78
C ALA A 78 -10.17 -27.96 11.13
N GLY A 79 -10.30 -27.98 9.80
CA GLY A 79 -10.56 -29.18 9.01
C GLY A 79 -12.03 -29.58 8.91
N THR A 80 -12.91 -29.02 9.76
CA THR A 80 -14.31 -29.47 9.86
C THR A 80 -15.30 -28.30 9.77
N PRO A 81 -15.67 -27.87 8.55
CA PRO A 81 -16.64 -26.78 8.36
C PRO A 81 -18.00 -27.07 9.01
N GLY A 82 -18.45 -28.33 9.00
CA GLY A 82 -19.73 -28.73 9.59
C GLY A 82 -19.78 -28.58 11.12
N GLU A 83 -18.63 -28.56 11.79
CA GLU A 83 -18.54 -28.34 13.25
C GLU A 83 -18.26 -26.88 13.59
N SER A 84 -17.88 -26.06 12.60
CA SER A 84 -17.55 -24.65 12.79
C SER A 84 -18.81 -23.80 12.88
N GLU A 85 -19.06 -23.18 14.05
CA GLU A 85 -20.22 -22.33 14.27
C GLU A 85 -20.27 -21.15 13.28
N LEU A 86 -19.11 -20.57 12.95
CA LEU A 86 -18.99 -19.51 11.95
C LEU A 86 -19.63 -19.91 10.61
N ILE A 87 -19.36 -21.13 10.14
CA ILE A 87 -19.89 -21.63 8.86
C ILE A 87 -21.40 -21.86 8.96
N LYS A 88 -21.90 -22.40 10.08
CA LYS A 88 -23.34 -22.58 10.31
C LYS A 88 -24.09 -21.25 10.28
N ARG A 89 -23.54 -20.24 10.94
CA ARG A 89 -24.15 -18.91 11.02
C ARG A 89 -24.20 -18.20 9.68
N VAL A 90 -23.13 -18.23 8.88
CA VAL A 90 -23.13 -17.57 7.56
C VAL A 90 -23.92 -18.31 6.49
N THR A 91 -24.35 -19.56 6.75
CA THR A 91 -25.15 -20.38 5.84
C THR A 91 -26.56 -20.66 6.35
N SER A 92 -26.95 -20.10 7.50
CA SER A 92 -28.25 -20.33 8.13
C SER A 92 -29.39 -19.83 7.25
N SER A 93 -30.47 -20.59 7.15
CA SER A 93 -31.74 -20.14 6.59
C SER A 93 -32.63 -19.43 7.61
N ASP A 94 -32.34 -19.60 8.90
CA ASP A 94 -33.02 -18.91 10.00
C ASP A 94 -32.42 -17.51 10.18
N SER A 95 -33.24 -16.48 10.01
CA SER A 95 -32.82 -15.07 10.08
C SER A 95 -32.34 -14.65 11.48
N GLU A 96 -32.81 -15.31 12.54
CA GLU A 96 -32.36 -15.04 13.92
C GLU A 96 -30.95 -15.59 14.17
N GLN A 97 -30.53 -16.60 13.39
CA GLN A 97 -29.22 -17.23 13.51
C GLN A 97 -28.24 -16.81 12.41
N LEU A 98 -28.73 -16.17 11.36
CA LEU A 98 -27.92 -15.72 10.23
C LEU A 98 -26.96 -14.62 10.68
N MET A 99 -25.68 -14.80 10.35
CA MET A 99 -24.66 -13.78 10.54
C MET A 99 -24.06 -13.36 9.19
N PRO A 100 -23.84 -12.06 8.94
CA PRO A 100 -24.26 -10.92 9.75
C PRO A 100 -25.79 -10.82 9.87
N PRO A 101 -26.31 -10.23 10.96
CA PRO A 101 -27.74 -9.99 11.13
C PRO A 101 -28.32 -9.17 9.97
N VAL A 102 -29.59 -9.39 9.62
CA VAL A 102 -30.23 -8.73 8.47
C VAL A 102 -30.27 -7.21 8.63
N ASP A 103 -30.40 -6.71 9.85
CA ASP A 103 -30.43 -5.30 10.22
C ASP A 103 -29.04 -4.64 10.21
N SER A 104 -27.94 -5.41 10.17
CA SER A 104 -26.58 -4.88 10.03
C SER A 104 -26.32 -4.23 8.66
N GLY A 105 -27.15 -4.54 7.66
CA GLY A 105 -26.96 -4.09 6.27
C GLY A 105 -25.76 -4.71 5.55
N LYS A 106 -25.03 -5.63 6.19
CA LYS A 106 -23.90 -6.37 5.60
C LYS A 106 -24.36 -7.75 5.13
N LYS A 107 -23.82 -8.21 4.01
CA LYS A 107 -24.11 -9.55 3.46
C LYS A 107 -22.86 -10.15 2.85
N LEU A 108 -22.60 -11.42 3.17
CA LEU A 108 -21.55 -12.17 2.48
C LEU A 108 -22.01 -12.57 1.09
N SER A 109 -21.11 -12.47 0.12
CA SER A 109 -21.34 -13.07 -1.20
C SER A 109 -21.23 -14.60 -1.12
N PRO A 110 -21.80 -15.35 -2.08
CA PRO A 110 -21.57 -16.79 -2.19
C PRO A 110 -20.08 -17.15 -2.25
N ARG A 111 -19.28 -16.28 -2.88
CA ARG A 111 -17.83 -16.42 -2.96
C ARG A 111 -17.18 -16.33 -1.58
N ASP A 112 -17.56 -15.35 -0.76
CA ASP A 112 -16.97 -15.16 0.57
C ASP A 112 -17.27 -16.35 1.48
N ILE A 113 -18.51 -16.85 1.46
CA ILE A 113 -18.90 -18.07 2.17
C ILE A 113 -18.05 -19.25 1.72
N ALA A 114 -17.85 -19.41 0.41
CA ALA A 114 -17.04 -20.49 -0.14
C ALA A 114 -15.55 -20.37 0.22
N VAL A 115 -14.99 -19.14 0.27
CA VAL A 115 -13.64 -18.87 0.75
C VAL A 115 -13.48 -19.25 2.22
N LEU A 116 -14.42 -18.84 3.08
CA LEU A 116 -14.43 -19.19 4.50
C LEU A 116 -14.50 -20.70 4.69
N LYS A 117 -15.43 -21.37 4.00
CA LYS A 117 -15.57 -22.82 4.05
C LYS A 117 -14.28 -23.53 3.63
N LYS A 118 -13.72 -23.15 2.49
CA LYS A 118 -12.47 -23.75 1.97
C LYS A 118 -11.28 -23.50 2.90
N TRP A 119 -11.17 -22.32 3.50
CA TRP A 119 -10.14 -22.03 4.50
C TRP A 119 -10.26 -22.95 5.72
N VAL A 120 -11.49 -23.18 6.21
CA VAL A 120 -11.72 -24.13 7.30
C VAL A 120 -11.35 -25.56 6.90
N GLU A 121 -11.77 -26.02 5.71
CA GLU A 121 -11.39 -27.34 5.16
C GLU A 121 -9.87 -27.51 5.08
N GLN A 122 -9.13 -26.44 4.77
CA GLN A 122 -7.67 -26.42 4.69
C GLN A 122 -6.97 -26.33 6.05
N GLY A 123 -7.70 -26.53 7.15
CA GLY A 123 -7.17 -26.53 8.51
C GLY A 123 -7.14 -25.15 9.16
N ALA A 124 -7.87 -24.16 8.62
CA ALA A 124 -8.09 -22.86 9.22
C ALA A 124 -6.82 -22.16 9.72
N LYS A 125 -5.71 -22.17 8.95
CA LYS A 125 -4.45 -21.58 9.42
C LYS A 125 -4.62 -20.08 9.70
N TRP A 126 -4.30 -19.66 10.92
CA TRP A 126 -4.24 -18.25 11.30
C TRP A 126 -2.93 -17.61 10.84
N GLN A 127 -2.98 -16.33 10.50
CA GLN A 127 -1.81 -15.50 10.20
C GLN A 127 -1.88 -14.24 11.05
N GLY A 128 -0.78 -13.86 11.69
CA GLY A 128 -0.66 -12.60 12.45
C GLY A 128 -0.71 -11.36 11.55
N HIS A 129 -0.37 -10.19 12.08
CA HIS A 129 -0.26 -8.99 11.26
C HIS A 129 0.87 -9.15 10.23
N TRP A 130 0.61 -8.80 8.96
CA TRP A 130 1.53 -9.06 7.83
C TRP A 130 2.93 -8.49 8.06
N ALA A 131 3.05 -7.34 8.72
CA ALA A 131 4.32 -6.68 9.03
C ALA A 131 5.23 -7.48 9.98
N TYR A 132 4.67 -8.43 10.75
CA TYR A 132 5.43 -9.27 11.69
C TYR A 132 5.62 -10.70 11.18
N LEU A 133 5.11 -11.01 9.98
CA LEU A 133 5.35 -12.29 9.34
C LEU A 133 6.64 -12.21 8.54
N LYS A 134 7.52 -13.21 8.74
CA LYS A 134 8.74 -13.32 7.94
C LYS A 134 8.37 -13.43 6.46
N PRO A 135 8.89 -12.56 5.58
CA PRO A 135 8.69 -12.70 4.15
C PRO A 135 9.25 -14.05 3.66
N VAL A 136 8.45 -14.77 2.87
CA VAL A 136 8.86 -16.04 2.25
C VAL A 136 8.92 -15.82 0.75
N ARG A 137 10.00 -16.29 0.10
CA ARG A 137 10.15 -16.19 -1.34
C ARG A 137 9.08 -17.06 -2.03
N ALA A 138 8.20 -16.43 -2.80
CA ALA A 138 7.18 -17.13 -3.55
C ALA A 138 7.79 -18.00 -4.67
N ALA A 139 7.14 -19.12 -4.97
CA ALA A 139 7.47 -19.90 -6.16
C ALA A 139 7.13 -19.07 -7.41
N VAL A 140 8.09 -18.95 -8.32
CA VAL A 140 7.90 -18.21 -9.57
C VAL A 140 6.90 -18.96 -10.46
N PRO A 141 5.83 -18.30 -10.95
CA PRO A 141 4.88 -18.92 -11.84
C PRO A 141 5.55 -19.46 -13.10
N LYS A 142 5.02 -20.59 -13.59
CA LYS A 142 5.37 -21.10 -14.91
C LYS A 142 4.64 -20.24 -15.95
N GLY A 143 5.29 -20.01 -17.09
CA GLY A 143 4.76 -19.19 -18.16
C GLY A 143 5.86 -18.35 -18.77
N ASN A 144 5.83 -18.23 -20.09
CA ASN A 144 6.75 -17.42 -20.85
C ASN A 144 6.00 -16.95 -22.09
N GLU A 145 5.99 -15.64 -22.34
CA GLU A 145 5.45 -15.07 -23.56
C GLU A 145 6.56 -14.31 -24.28
N ALA A 146 6.83 -14.71 -25.52
CA ALA A 146 7.90 -14.14 -26.32
C ALA A 146 7.67 -12.63 -26.51
N GLY A 147 8.70 -11.83 -26.23
CA GLY A 147 8.63 -10.36 -26.30
C GLY A 147 8.04 -9.68 -25.07
N PHE A 148 7.46 -10.41 -24.11
CA PHE A 148 6.96 -9.84 -22.85
C PHE A 148 7.81 -10.27 -21.65
N THR A 149 8.07 -11.57 -21.51
CA THR A 149 8.75 -12.10 -20.33
C THR A 149 10.26 -11.89 -20.41
N ARG A 150 10.79 -10.93 -19.64
CA ARG A 150 12.22 -10.61 -19.52
C ARG A 150 12.81 -11.13 -18.21
N ASN A 151 12.03 -11.14 -17.13
CA ASN A 151 12.47 -11.62 -15.82
C ASN A 151 11.34 -12.32 -15.03
N ASP A 152 11.62 -12.72 -13.78
CA ASP A 152 10.65 -13.42 -12.93
C ASP A 152 9.42 -12.56 -12.56
N ILE A 153 9.56 -11.24 -12.46
CA ILE A 153 8.45 -10.31 -12.18
C ILE A 153 7.42 -10.40 -13.31
N ASP A 154 7.86 -10.44 -14.56
CA ASP A 154 6.97 -10.53 -15.72
C ASP A 154 6.17 -11.83 -15.72
N ARG A 155 6.71 -12.92 -15.15
CA ARG A 155 5.99 -14.19 -15.00
C ARG A 155 4.86 -14.08 -13.98
N PHE A 156 5.07 -13.33 -12.89
CA PHE A 156 4.00 -13.03 -11.94
C PHE A 156 2.89 -12.18 -12.57
N LEU A 157 3.27 -11.16 -13.35
CA LEU A 157 2.31 -10.32 -14.08
C LEU A 157 1.54 -11.13 -15.12
N LEU A 158 2.23 -11.94 -15.92
CA LEU A 158 1.63 -12.78 -16.95
C LEU A 158 0.62 -13.77 -16.37
N ALA A 159 0.96 -14.42 -15.26
CA ALA A 159 0.05 -15.33 -14.57
C ALA A 159 -1.25 -14.62 -14.12
N LYS A 160 -1.13 -13.36 -13.63
CA LYS A 160 -2.29 -12.56 -13.23
C LYS A 160 -3.12 -12.10 -14.43
N LEU A 161 -2.48 -11.67 -15.51
CA LEU A 161 -3.17 -11.29 -16.76
C LEU A 161 -3.95 -12.47 -17.33
N HIS A 162 -3.33 -13.64 -17.45
CA HIS A 162 -3.98 -14.85 -17.95
C HIS A 162 -5.15 -15.29 -17.07
N ALA A 163 -5.00 -15.26 -15.74
CA ALA A 163 -6.08 -15.57 -14.83
C ALA A 163 -7.28 -14.60 -14.96
N ALA A 164 -7.02 -13.36 -15.39
CA ALA A 164 -8.04 -12.35 -15.66
C ALA A 164 -8.55 -12.36 -17.13
N GLY A 165 -8.09 -13.30 -17.97
CA GLY A 165 -8.42 -13.32 -19.40
C GLY A 165 -7.84 -12.16 -20.21
N LEU A 166 -6.83 -11.47 -19.66
CA LEU A 166 -6.14 -10.33 -20.28
C LEU A 166 -4.85 -10.78 -20.95
N LYS A 167 -4.41 -9.98 -21.94
CA LYS A 167 -3.13 -10.14 -22.62
C LYS A 167 -2.23 -8.94 -22.33
N PRO A 168 -0.89 -9.11 -22.37
CA PRO A 168 0.03 -7.99 -22.31
C PRO A 168 -0.28 -6.91 -23.36
N SER A 169 -0.15 -5.65 -22.95
CA SER A 169 -0.21 -4.53 -23.88
C SER A 169 1.04 -4.50 -24.76
N ARG A 170 0.90 -4.00 -25.99
CA ARG A 170 2.07 -3.71 -26.84
C ARG A 170 2.98 -2.69 -26.16
N GLU A 171 4.27 -2.80 -26.41
CA GLU A 171 5.24 -1.78 -26.02
C GLU A 171 4.90 -0.44 -26.71
N ALA A 172 5.06 0.65 -25.97
CA ALA A 172 4.82 1.99 -26.52
C ALA A 172 5.93 2.38 -27.51
N ASP A 173 5.63 3.33 -28.40
CA ASP A 173 6.65 3.87 -29.30
C ASP A 173 7.76 4.61 -28.53
N ARG A 174 8.93 4.75 -29.14
CA ARG A 174 10.13 5.32 -28.49
C ARG A 174 9.91 6.75 -27.98
N ILE A 175 9.14 7.58 -28.69
CA ILE A 175 8.87 8.96 -28.27
C ILE A 175 8.01 8.95 -27.00
N THR A 176 6.98 8.11 -26.96
CA THR A 176 6.16 7.91 -25.77
C THR A 176 6.97 7.35 -24.59
N LEU A 177 7.87 6.40 -24.83
CA LEU A 177 8.69 5.78 -23.79
C LEU A 177 9.62 6.79 -23.10
N ILE A 178 10.39 7.57 -23.87
CA ILE A 178 11.29 8.56 -23.25
C ILE A 178 10.51 9.63 -22.48
N ARG A 179 9.40 10.10 -23.03
CA ARG A 179 8.56 11.08 -22.34
C ARG A 179 8.06 10.56 -20.99
N ARG A 180 7.55 9.32 -20.95
CA ARG A 180 7.08 8.70 -19.69
C ARG A 180 8.21 8.54 -18.68
N LEU A 181 9.33 7.94 -19.11
CA LEU A 181 10.49 7.73 -18.25
C LEU A 181 11.04 9.04 -17.67
N SER A 182 11.13 10.11 -18.47
CA SER A 182 11.62 11.40 -17.97
C SER A 182 10.67 11.98 -16.91
N PHE A 183 9.36 11.97 -17.12
CA PHE A 183 8.43 12.43 -16.09
C PHE A 183 8.43 11.55 -14.83
N ASP A 184 8.51 10.24 -15.01
CA ASP A 184 8.48 9.31 -13.88
C ASP A 184 9.75 9.43 -13.03
N LEU A 185 10.93 9.45 -13.66
CA LEU A 185 12.22 9.44 -12.96
C LEU A 185 12.72 10.82 -12.57
N THR A 186 12.52 11.86 -13.38
CA THR A 186 13.06 13.21 -13.11
C THR A 186 11.99 14.28 -12.93
N GLY A 187 10.72 14.00 -13.23
CA GLY A 187 9.64 14.98 -13.17
C GLY A 187 9.70 16.03 -14.28
N LEU A 188 10.65 15.94 -15.20
CA LEU A 188 10.89 16.91 -16.26
C LEU A 188 10.65 16.29 -17.64
N PRO A 189 10.21 17.08 -18.64
CA PRO A 189 10.17 16.59 -20.02
C PRO A 189 11.60 16.37 -20.57
N PRO A 190 11.81 15.41 -21.49
CA PRO A 190 13.09 15.27 -22.17
C PRO A 190 13.33 16.45 -23.13
N THR A 191 14.59 16.80 -23.36
CA THR A 191 14.95 17.78 -24.40
C THR A 191 14.82 17.17 -25.80
N PRO A 192 14.65 17.97 -26.87
CA PRO A 192 14.64 17.46 -28.24
C PRO A 192 15.85 16.59 -28.56
N GLU A 193 17.04 16.97 -28.11
CA GLU A 193 18.30 16.24 -28.35
C GLU A 193 18.31 14.89 -27.63
N GLN A 194 17.76 14.82 -26.41
CA GLN A 194 17.63 13.56 -25.68
C GLN A 194 16.62 12.62 -26.36
N VAL A 195 15.52 13.17 -26.91
CA VAL A 195 14.56 12.42 -27.71
C VAL A 195 15.23 11.87 -28.96
N ASP A 196 15.90 12.71 -29.74
CA ASP A 196 16.58 12.29 -30.96
C ASP A 196 17.66 11.25 -30.69
N GLN A 197 18.45 11.44 -29.63
CA GLN A 197 19.47 10.47 -29.23
C GLN A 197 18.85 9.11 -28.91
N PHE A 198 17.76 9.07 -28.11
CA PHE A 198 17.11 7.81 -27.80
C PHE A 198 16.40 7.22 -29.01
N VAL A 199 15.61 7.98 -29.76
CA VAL A 199 14.82 7.48 -30.89
C VAL A 199 15.73 6.86 -31.96
N ASN A 200 16.89 7.45 -32.22
CA ASN A 200 17.83 7.00 -33.24
C ASN A 200 18.86 5.97 -32.72
N ASP A 201 18.90 5.66 -31.43
CA ASP A 201 19.79 4.62 -30.89
C ASP A 201 19.26 3.22 -31.21
N ALA A 202 19.89 2.57 -32.20
CA ALA A 202 19.57 1.22 -32.66
C ALA A 202 20.20 0.11 -31.80
N SER A 203 20.93 0.45 -30.73
CA SER A 203 21.52 -0.56 -29.86
C SER A 203 20.43 -1.35 -29.12
N PRO A 204 20.65 -2.66 -28.89
CA PRO A 204 19.66 -3.52 -28.24
C PRO A 204 19.38 -3.12 -26.78
N ASP A 205 20.28 -2.35 -26.16
CA ASP A 205 20.25 -1.87 -24.78
C ASP A 205 19.96 -0.35 -24.68
N ALA A 206 19.44 0.27 -25.75
CA ALA A 206 19.17 1.70 -25.79
C ALA A 206 18.20 2.17 -24.68
N TYR A 207 17.24 1.32 -24.30
CA TYR A 207 16.28 1.63 -23.22
C TYR A 207 16.97 1.64 -21.86
N GLU A 208 17.81 0.64 -21.57
CA GLU A 208 18.57 0.52 -20.33
C GLU A 208 19.57 1.67 -20.18
N LYS A 209 20.22 2.09 -21.27
CA LYS A 209 21.08 3.28 -21.30
C LYS A 209 20.31 4.56 -20.96
N LEU A 210 19.10 4.73 -21.51
CA LEU A 210 18.24 5.86 -21.17
C LEU A 210 17.87 5.85 -19.68
N VAL A 211 17.48 4.69 -19.15
CA VAL A 211 17.15 4.54 -17.72
C VAL A 211 18.34 4.90 -16.84
N ALA A 212 19.53 4.34 -17.13
CA ALA A 212 20.75 4.62 -16.37
C ALA A 212 21.06 6.13 -16.33
N ARG A 213 21.02 6.80 -17.49
CA ARG A 213 21.25 8.24 -17.58
C ARG A 213 20.23 9.08 -16.79
N LEU A 214 18.96 8.66 -16.77
CA LEU A 214 17.93 9.36 -16.01
C LEU A 214 18.11 9.16 -14.50
N LEU A 215 18.50 7.96 -14.07
CA LEU A 215 18.81 7.67 -12.65
C LEU A 215 20.07 8.41 -12.17
N GLU A 216 21.04 8.65 -13.06
CA GLU A 216 22.24 9.44 -12.77
C GLU A 216 21.98 10.96 -12.73
N SER A 217 20.81 11.42 -13.17
CA SER A 217 20.45 12.84 -13.14
C SER A 217 20.27 13.33 -11.71
N PRO A 218 20.75 14.53 -11.33
CA PRO A 218 20.45 15.10 -10.01
C PRO A 218 18.95 15.29 -9.77
N HIS A 219 18.17 15.48 -10.85
CA HIS A 219 16.72 15.61 -10.81
C HIS A 219 16.00 14.31 -10.40
N PHE A 220 16.67 13.16 -10.46
CA PHE A 220 16.11 11.91 -9.95
C PHE A 220 15.84 12.01 -8.46
N GLY A 221 16.84 12.40 -7.68
CA GLY A 221 16.70 12.60 -6.24
C GLY A 221 15.69 13.68 -5.89
N GLU A 222 15.62 14.76 -6.66
CA GLU A 222 14.60 15.81 -6.50
C GLU A 222 13.19 15.24 -6.68
N ARG A 223 12.96 14.50 -7.77
CA ARG A 223 11.67 13.86 -8.07
C ARG A 223 11.25 12.87 -6.99
N MET A 224 12.16 11.99 -6.60
CA MET A 224 11.88 10.95 -5.61
C MET A 224 11.69 11.52 -4.20
N ALA A 225 12.43 12.58 -3.85
CA ALA A 225 12.34 13.22 -2.54
C ALA A 225 10.96 13.85 -2.28
N VAL A 226 10.24 14.32 -3.30
CA VAL A 226 8.90 14.94 -3.12
C VAL A 226 7.98 14.04 -2.30
N HIS A 227 7.86 12.77 -2.68
CA HIS A 227 6.98 11.83 -1.98
C HIS A 227 7.39 11.58 -0.53
N TRP A 228 8.70 11.55 -0.27
CA TRP A 228 9.20 11.40 1.09
C TRP A 228 8.92 12.64 1.93
N LEU A 229 9.20 13.83 1.38
CA LEU A 229 9.01 15.12 2.04
C LEU A 229 7.54 15.36 2.38
N ASP A 230 6.62 14.99 1.49
CA ASP A 230 5.17 15.00 1.75
C ASP A 230 4.80 14.06 2.90
N LEU A 231 5.31 12.82 2.88
CA LEU A 231 5.02 11.80 3.90
C LEU A 231 5.47 12.26 5.29
N VAL A 232 6.63 12.91 5.39
CA VAL A 232 7.18 13.40 6.65
C VAL A 232 6.69 14.80 7.02
N ARG A 233 5.76 15.37 6.24
CA ARG A 233 5.14 16.68 6.45
C ARG A 233 6.19 17.80 6.51
N PHE A 234 7.19 17.74 5.62
CA PHE A 234 8.17 18.80 5.48
C PHE A 234 7.48 20.13 5.15
N ALA A 235 7.82 21.17 5.91
CA ALA A 235 7.31 22.51 5.70
C ALA A 235 8.38 23.54 6.06
N ASP A 236 8.39 24.65 5.32
CA ASP A 236 9.25 25.81 5.59
C ASP A 236 8.59 26.79 6.57
N THR A 237 7.58 26.36 7.34
CA THR A 237 6.86 27.19 8.32
C THR A 237 6.59 26.46 9.64
N ALA A 238 6.30 27.22 10.71
CA ALA A 238 6.03 26.69 12.05
C ALA A 238 4.64 26.03 12.19
N GLY A 239 3.57 26.70 11.75
CA GLY A 239 2.24 26.11 11.52
C GLY A 239 1.29 25.96 12.73
N TYR A 240 1.70 26.32 13.97
CA TYR A 240 0.76 26.34 15.11
C TYR A 240 0.00 27.68 15.22
N HIS A 241 0.68 28.72 15.72
CA HIS A 241 0.07 30.02 15.97
C HIS A 241 0.16 30.98 14.76
N SER A 242 1.12 30.73 13.88
CA SER A 242 1.42 31.53 12.69
C SER A 242 2.28 30.71 11.71
N ASP A 243 2.26 31.13 10.45
CA ASP A 243 3.08 30.57 9.37
C ASP A 243 4.44 31.28 9.30
N ASN A 244 5.10 31.45 10.46
CA ASN A 244 6.44 32.02 10.48
C ASN A 244 7.41 31.11 9.71
N PRO A 245 8.30 31.67 8.86
CA PRO A 245 9.30 30.90 8.15
C PRO A 245 10.24 30.15 9.10
N ARG A 246 10.60 28.92 8.72
CA ARG A 246 11.56 28.09 9.42
C ARG A 246 12.56 27.49 8.44
N ASP A 247 13.84 27.66 8.72
CA ASP A 247 14.90 27.06 7.90
C ASP A 247 15.18 25.61 8.32
N ILE A 248 14.68 24.68 7.51
CA ILE A 248 14.98 23.24 7.60
C ILE A 248 15.45 22.67 6.26
N VAL A 249 15.86 23.56 5.35
CA VAL A 249 16.37 23.25 4.02
C VAL A 249 17.48 22.19 4.02
N PRO A 250 18.43 22.17 4.99
CA PRO A 250 19.46 21.12 5.02
C PRO A 250 18.90 19.70 5.07
N TYR A 251 17.75 19.49 5.71
CA TYR A 251 17.10 18.18 5.76
C TYR A 251 16.54 17.78 4.39
N ARG A 252 15.87 18.72 3.68
CA ARG A 252 15.41 18.49 2.30
C ARG A 252 16.56 18.07 1.40
N ASP A 253 17.66 18.80 1.46
CA ASP A 253 18.83 18.53 0.63
C ASP A 253 19.50 17.19 1.02
N TYR A 254 19.44 16.79 2.29
CA TYR A 254 19.84 15.45 2.72
C TYR A 254 19.00 14.36 2.07
N VAL A 255 17.67 14.50 2.06
CA VAL A 255 16.77 13.50 1.44
C VAL A 255 17.04 13.38 -0.06
N ILE A 256 17.21 14.51 -0.76
CA ILE A 256 17.53 14.54 -2.20
C ILE A 256 18.85 13.78 -2.46
N ARG A 257 19.90 14.08 -1.69
CA ARG A 257 21.19 13.37 -1.80
C ARG A 257 21.06 11.89 -1.48
N ALA A 258 20.29 11.52 -0.47
CA ALA A 258 20.10 10.11 -0.09
C ALA A 258 19.53 9.27 -1.25
N PHE A 259 18.60 9.84 -2.04
CA PHE A 259 18.10 9.18 -3.25
C PHE A 259 19.16 9.10 -4.36
N ASN A 260 19.85 10.21 -4.66
CA ASN A 260 20.88 10.23 -5.70
C ASN A 260 22.07 9.32 -5.40
N ASP A 261 22.47 9.22 -4.13
CA ASP A 261 23.56 8.36 -3.66
C ASP A 261 23.12 6.89 -3.49
N ASN A 262 21.85 6.58 -3.75
CA ASN A 262 21.24 5.28 -3.52
C ASN A 262 21.51 4.74 -2.11
N LEU A 263 21.31 5.60 -1.09
CA LEU A 263 21.55 5.27 0.31
C LEU A 263 20.64 4.09 0.72
N PRO A 264 21.20 2.97 1.24
CA PRO A 264 20.39 1.83 1.66
C PRO A 264 19.34 2.24 2.69
N PHE A 265 18.10 1.77 2.48
CA PHE A 265 16.94 2.16 3.31
C PHE A 265 17.18 1.97 4.81
N ASN A 266 17.84 0.87 5.21
CA ASN A 266 18.17 0.63 6.61
C ASN A 266 19.09 1.72 7.21
N LYS A 267 20.08 2.21 6.45
CA LYS A 267 20.93 3.33 6.87
C LYS A 267 20.14 4.63 6.90
N PHE A 268 19.40 4.92 5.84
CA PHE A 268 18.54 6.11 5.75
C PHE A 268 17.57 6.23 6.94
N THR A 269 16.94 5.12 7.35
CA THR A 269 16.06 5.12 8.52
C THR A 269 16.81 5.34 9.83
N VAL A 270 17.99 4.74 10.00
CA VAL A 270 18.81 4.91 11.21
C VAL A 270 19.31 6.35 11.33
N GLU A 271 19.80 6.93 10.24
CA GLU A 271 20.29 8.31 10.22
C GLU A 271 19.19 9.32 10.54
N GLN A 272 17.96 9.08 10.06
CA GLN A 272 16.83 9.96 10.39
C GLN A 272 16.34 9.84 11.83
N LEU A 273 16.34 8.63 12.40
CA LEU A 273 15.85 8.44 13.76
C LEU A 273 16.90 8.84 14.80
N ALA A 274 18.18 8.56 14.54
CA ALA A 274 19.25 8.64 15.53
C ALA A 274 20.62 8.99 14.93
N GLY A 275 20.67 9.70 13.79
CA GLY A 275 21.93 10.04 13.11
C GLY A 275 22.90 10.87 13.96
N ASP A 276 22.40 11.69 14.88
CA ASP A 276 23.20 12.45 15.86
C ASP A 276 23.74 11.59 17.02
N LEU A 277 23.20 10.39 17.21
CA LEU A 277 23.64 9.43 18.23
C LEU A 277 24.59 8.35 17.68
N LEU A 278 24.88 8.37 16.38
CA LEU A 278 25.88 7.48 15.80
C LEU A 278 27.28 7.80 16.36
N PRO A 279 28.18 6.81 16.49
CA PRO A 279 29.57 7.07 16.87
C PRO A 279 30.24 8.03 15.88
N SER A 280 30.75 9.16 16.37
CA SER A 280 31.41 10.20 15.56
C SER A 280 30.60 10.62 14.31
N PRO A 281 29.39 11.17 14.49
CA PRO A 281 28.46 11.36 13.40
C PRO A 281 28.90 12.50 12.49
N SER A 282 28.79 12.27 11.17
CA SER A 282 29.02 13.30 10.15
C SER A 282 27.98 14.42 10.25
N VAL A 283 28.27 15.59 9.65
CA VAL A 283 27.29 16.70 9.59
C VAL A 283 26.01 16.24 8.89
N SER A 284 26.13 15.47 7.80
CA SER A 284 24.97 14.94 7.06
C SER A 284 24.09 14.05 7.94
N GLN A 285 24.68 13.20 8.79
CA GLN A 285 23.94 12.34 9.71
C GLN A 285 23.25 13.12 10.83
N LYS A 286 23.88 14.19 11.33
CA LYS A 286 23.24 15.11 12.28
C LYS A 286 22.07 15.87 11.63
N VAL A 287 22.22 16.26 10.36
CA VAL A 287 21.15 16.90 9.60
C VAL A 287 19.99 15.92 9.36
N ALA A 288 20.29 14.66 9.07
CA ALA A 288 19.29 13.60 8.87
C ALA A 288 18.37 13.45 10.09
N SER A 289 18.91 13.52 11.31
CA SER A 289 18.10 13.43 12.53
C SER A 289 17.19 14.63 12.77
N GLY A 290 17.33 15.68 11.95
CA GLY A 290 16.35 16.75 11.76
C GLY A 290 14.95 16.24 11.38
N TYR A 291 14.82 15.01 10.87
CA TYR A 291 13.54 14.29 10.70
C TYR A 291 12.64 14.41 11.94
N ASN A 292 13.21 14.22 13.13
CA ASN A 292 12.48 14.27 14.40
C ASN A 292 11.91 15.67 14.69
N ARG A 293 12.39 16.71 14.00
CA ARG A 293 11.99 18.11 14.17
C ARG A 293 11.05 18.63 13.08
N LEU A 294 10.61 17.81 12.12
CA LEU A 294 9.71 18.24 11.02
C LEU A 294 8.25 18.45 11.41
N LEU A 295 7.89 18.13 12.64
CA LEU A 295 6.57 18.43 13.21
C LEU A 295 6.30 19.94 13.28
N GLN A 296 5.01 20.31 13.31
CA GLN A 296 4.61 21.71 13.53
C GLN A 296 5.27 22.24 14.81
N THR A 297 5.80 23.45 14.77
CA THR A 297 6.46 24.10 15.90
C THR A 297 5.76 25.39 16.29
N THR A 298 6.00 25.87 17.52
CA THR A 298 5.47 27.15 17.98
C THR A 298 6.59 28.14 18.21
N GLU A 299 6.32 29.41 17.92
CA GLU A 299 7.14 30.55 18.33
C GLU A 299 6.30 31.53 19.16
N GLU A 300 5.14 31.06 19.67
CA GLU A 300 4.19 31.87 20.41
C GLU A 300 4.81 32.36 21.73
N GLY A 301 4.74 33.67 21.95
CA GLY A 301 5.02 34.25 23.26
C GLY A 301 4.04 33.72 24.31
N GLY A 302 4.55 33.05 25.34
CA GLY A 302 3.73 32.41 26.38
C GLY A 302 3.50 30.91 26.18
N ALA A 303 4.12 30.29 25.17
CA ALA A 303 4.07 28.85 24.97
C ALA A 303 4.52 28.08 26.23
N GLN A 304 3.67 27.15 26.69
CA GLN A 304 3.98 26.29 27.81
C GLN A 304 4.82 25.10 27.35
N ALA A 305 6.10 25.07 27.73
CA ALA A 305 7.04 24.04 27.26
C ALA A 305 6.53 22.60 27.46
N LYS A 306 5.90 22.30 28.59
CA LYS A 306 5.34 20.96 28.88
C LYS A 306 4.21 20.57 27.93
N GLU A 307 3.36 21.52 27.56
CA GLU A 307 2.25 21.29 26.63
C GLU A 307 2.78 20.94 25.24
N TYR A 308 3.74 21.72 24.74
CA TYR A 308 4.30 21.50 23.41
C TYR A 308 5.17 20.24 23.34
N ILE A 309 5.92 19.89 24.39
CA ILE A 309 6.59 18.59 24.47
C ILE A 309 5.58 17.44 24.35
N ALA A 310 4.44 17.52 25.05
CA ALA A 310 3.38 16.51 24.96
C ALA A 310 2.75 16.45 23.55
N LYS A 311 2.49 17.61 22.92
CA LYS A 311 1.99 17.70 21.54
C LYS A 311 2.97 17.06 20.55
N TYR A 312 4.25 17.38 20.65
CA TYR A 312 5.30 16.87 19.75
C TYR A 312 5.50 15.36 19.93
N ALA A 313 5.44 14.87 21.17
CA ALA A 313 5.50 13.44 21.44
C ALA A 313 4.27 12.70 20.89
N ALA A 314 3.07 13.27 21.07
CA ALA A 314 1.84 12.66 20.55
C ALA A 314 1.82 12.57 19.03
N ASP A 315 2.35 13.58 18.32
CA ASP A 315 2.46 13.60 16.86
C ASP A 315 3.31 12.46 16.28
N ARG A 316 4.27 11.93 17.06
CA ARG A 316 5.16 10.84 16.62
C ARG A 316 4.64 9.44 16.91
N VAL A 317 3.58 9.32 17.71
CA VAL A 317 3.07 8.03 18.21
C VAL A 317 1.66 7.72 17.69
N ARG A 318 1.00 8.72 17.08
CA ARG A 318 -0.37 8.59 16.54
C ARG A 318 -0.40 8.22 15.06
#